data_AF-A0A914RPM1-F1
#
_entry.id   AF-A0A914RPM1-F1
#
_cell.length_a   1.000
_cell.length_b   1.000
_cell.length_c   1.000
_cell.angle_alpha   90.00
_cell.angle_beta   90.00
_cell.angle_gamma   90.00
#
_symmetry.space_group_name_H-M   'P 1'
#
loop_
_entity.id
_entity.type
_entity.pdbx_description
1 polymer ?
#
loop_
_entity_poly.entity_id
_entity_poly.type
_entity_poly.pdbx_seq_one_letter_code
_entity_poly.pdbx_strand_id
1 'polypeptide(L)' 'MIAHNVSSQQVKELGIAVFNCPCLASDVSKLFDVYWQMGAPNKELPSSWPDDLSTSYNSNNPMDVTLNDEHSAVYFSVCT' A
#
# COMPACT_ATOMS: atom_id res chain seq x y z
N MET A 1 -10.37 2.87 25.93
CA MET A 1 -9.03 2.31 26.24
C MET A 1 -8.36 3.24 27.25
N ILE A 2 -7.97 2.73 28.42
CA ILE A 2 -7.25 3.51 29.44
C ILE A 2 -5.76 3.36 29.16
N ALA A 3 -5.05 4.46 28.93
CA ALA A 3 -3.61 4.44 28.71
C ALA A 3 -2.88 4.40 30.07
N HIS A 4 -2.27 3.27 30.39
CA HIS A 4 -1.24 3.20 31.43
C HIS A 4 0.14 3.23 30.75
N ASN A 5 0.98 4.17 31.21
CA ASN A 5 2.42 4.38 30.97
C ASN A 5 3.08 3.43 29.94
N VAL A 6 3.33 3.93 28.74
CA VAL A 6 4.07 3.19 27.70
C VAL A 6 5.58 3.30 27.98
N SER A 7 6.25 2.16 28.19
CA SER A 7 7.71 2.09 28.24
C SER A 7 8.30 2.23 26.83
N SER A 8 9.52 2.77 26.71
CA SER A 8 10.20 3.04 25.43
C SER A 8 10.56 1.79 24.59
N GLN A 9 9.96 0.63 24.89
CA GLN A 9 10.16 -0.65 24.18
C GLN A 9 8.84 -1.27 23.68
N GLN A 10 7.71 -0.56 23.75
CA GLN A 10 6.47 -1.08 23.19
C GLN A 10 6.31 -0.64 21.74
N VAL A 11 6.69 -1.52 20.81
CA VAL A 11 6.24 -1.40 19.41
C VAL A 11 4.77 -1.77 19.39
N LYS A 12 3.92 -0.86 18.90
CA LYS A 12 2.53 -1.17 18.56
C LYS A 12 2.47 -1.34 17.06
N GLU A 13 2.15 -2.55 16.63
CA GLU A 13 1.92 -2.86 15.22
C GLU A 13 0.41 -2.91 14.96
N LEU A 14 -0.02 -2.34 13.85
CA LEU A 14 -1.39 -2.39 13.37
C LEU A 14 -1.37 -2.93 11.93
N GLY A 15 -2.08 -4.02 11.70
CA GLY A 15 -2.26 -4.61 10.37
C GLY A 15 -3.74 -4.72 10.03
N ILE A 16 -4.05 -4.63 8.74
CA ILE A 16 -5.39 -4.84 8.19
C ILE A 16 -5.28 -6.00 7.19
N ALA A 17 -6.17 -6.99 7.33
CA ALA A 17 -6.32 -8.06 6.34
C ALA A 17 -7.54 -7.74 5.46
N VAL A 18 -7.32 -7.73 4.14
CA VAL A 18 -8.37 -7.46 3.16
C VAL A 18 -8.63 -8.74 2.35
N PHE A 19 -9.90 -9.10 2.19
CA PHE A 19 -10.34 -10.30 1.48
C PHE A 19 -11.33 -9.94 0.37
N ASN A 20 -11.40 -10.78 -0.67
CA ASN A 20 -12.34 -10.62 -1.79
C ASN A 20 -12.28 -9.25 -2.49
N CYS A 21 -11.11 -8.60 -2.51
CA CYS A 21 -10.88 -7.31 -3.15
C CYS A 21 -9.84 -7.44 -4.29
N PRO A 22 -10.21 -8.02 -5.44
CA PRO A 22 -9.26 -8.30 -6.53
C PRO A 22 -8.62 -7.04 -7.12
N CYS A 23 -9.33 -5.91 -7.15
CA CYS A 23 -8.78 -4.64 -7.61
C CYS A 23 -7.62 -4.18 -6.72
N LEU A 24 -7.80 -4.22 -5.39
CA LEU A 24 -6.77 -3.81 -4.43
C LEU A 24 -5.59 -4.79 -4.43
N ALA A 25 -5.88 -6.08 -4.60
CA ALA A 25 -4.85 -7.11 -4.76
C ALA A 25 -4.02 -6.91 -6.04
N SER A 26 -4.64 -6.44 -7.13
CA SER A 26 -3.92 -6.11 -8.36
C SER A 26 -3.03 -4.88 -8.21
N ASP A 27 -3.44 -3.89 -7.42
CA ASP A 27 -2.61 -2.69 -7.20
C ASP A 27 -1.39 -3.02 -6.33
N VAL A 28 -1.56 -3.84 -5.28
CA VAL A 28 -0.41 -4.24 -4.44
C VAL A 28 0.55 -5.19 -5.17
N SER A 29 0.09 -6.02 -6.10
CA SER A 29 1.00 -6.86 -6.89
C SER A 29 1.92 -6.02 -7.77
N LYS A 30 1.40 -4.96 -8.41
CA LYS A 30 2.20 -4.01 -9.18
C LYS A 30 3.23 -3.27 -8.31
N LEU A 31 2.86 -2.94 -7.06
CA LEU A 31 3.81 -2.39 -6.10
C LEU A 31 4.95 -3.38 -5.80
N PHE A 32 4.65 -4.66 -5.60
CA PHE A 32 5.68 -5.68 -5.41
C PHE A 32 6.55 -5.86 -6.66
N ASP A 33 5.98 -5.78 -7.86
CA ASP A 33 6.75 -5.83 -9.11
C ASP A 33 7.75 -4.66 -9.20
N VAL A 34 7.36 -3.46 -8.76
CA VAL A 34 8.26 -2.30 -8.68
C VAL A 34 9.43 -2.61 -7.75
N TYR A 35 9.17 -3.06 -6.51
CA TYR A 35 10.24 -3.39 -5.57
C TYR A 35 11.13 -4.52 -6.07
N TRP A 36 10.55 -5.53 -6.71
CA TRP A 36 11.29 -6.65 -7.29
C TRP A 36 12.25 -6.18 -8.38
N GLN A 37 11.77 -5.34 -9.29
CA GLN A 37 12.61 -4.76 -10.36
C GLN A 37 13.70 -3.85 -9.80
N MET A 38 13.38 -3.02 -8.82
CA MET A 38 14.31 -2.07 -8.19
C MET A 38 15.34 -2.74 -7.28
N GLY A 39 15.07 -3.95 -6.79
CA GLY A 39 16.03 -4.74 -6.02
C GLY A 39 17.11 -5.42 -6.87
N ALA A 40 17.00 -5.40 -8.20
CA ALA A 40 17.98 -6.03 -9.09
C ALA A 40 19.32 -5.26 -9.11
N PRO A 41 20.47 -5.96 -9.29
CA PRO A 41 21.78 -5.31 -9.38
C PRO A 41 21.83 -4.24 -10.47
N ASN A 42 22.44 -3.10 -10.16
CA ASN A 42 22.62 -1.95 -11.07
C ASN A 42 21.31 -1.38 -11.63
N LYS A 43 20.19 -1.52 -10.92
CA LYS A 43 18.94 -0.89 -11.33
C LYS A 43 18.95 0.61 -10.99
N GLU A 44 18.60 1.42 -11.98
CA GLU A 44 18.37 2.86 -11.82
C GLU A 44 16.88 3.17 -11.86
N LEU A 45 16.49 4.27 -11.22
CA LEU A 45 15.13 4.79 -11.30
C LEU A 45 14.82 5.20 -12.75
N PRO A 46 13.71 4.72 -13.33
CA PRO A 46 13.35 5.14 -14.68
C PRO A 46 12.88 6.60 -14.67
N SER A 47 13.04 7.30 -15.79
CA SER A 47 12.45 8.63 -15.97
C SER A 47 10.91 8.61 -15.95
N SER A 48 10.31 7.46 -16.27
CA SER A 48 8.88 7.21 -16.24
C SER A 48 8.61 5.71 -16.03
N TRP A 49 7.63 5.37 -15.21
CA TRP A 49 7.22 3.98 -15.01
C TRP A 49 6.45 3.43 -16.24
N PRO A 50 6.61 2.14 -16.57
CA PRO A 50 5.80 1.46 -17.58
C PRO A 50 4.29 1.54 -17.32
N ASP A 51 3.49 1.64 -18.38
CA ASP A 51 2.03 1.74 -18.30
C ASP A 51 1.38 0.53 -17.59
N ASP A 52 1.97 -0.66 -17.69
CA ASP A 52 1.46 -1.87 -17.03
C ASP A 52 1.49 -1.76 -15.50
N LEU A 53 2.36 -0.91 -14.94
CA LEU A 53 2.46 -0.61 -13.51
C LEU A 53 1.50 0.50 -13.06
N SER A 54 0.76 1.13 -13.97
CA SER A 54 -0.24 2.14 -13.61
C SER A 54 -1.40 1.53 -12.82
N THR A 55 -1.93 2.28 -11.86
CA THR A 55 -3.09 1.89 -11.04
C THR A 55 -4.24 2.87 -11.29
N SER A 56 -5.46 2.34 -11.36
CA SER A 56 -6.66 3.19 -11.42
C SER A 56 -6.88 3.92 -10.10
N TYR A 57 -6.45 3.32 -8.98
CA TYR A 57 -6.58 3.91 -7.65
C TYR A 57 -5.27 4.53 -7.19
N ASN A 58 -5.35 5.79 -6.74
CA ASN A 58 -4.21 6.60 -6.34
C ASN A 58 -4.67 7.71 -5.36
N SER A 59 -3.76 8.60 -4.98
CA SER A 59 -4.07 9.68 -4.01
C SER A 59 -5.20 10.62 -4.45
N ASN A 60 -5.44 10.77 -5.76
CA ASN A 60 -6.52 11.60 -6.31
C ASN A 60 -7.81 10.81 -6.58
N ASN A 61 -7.72 9.49 -6.68
CA ASN A 61 -8.84 8.58 -6.93
C ASN A 61 -8.71 7.33 -6.04
N PRO A 62 -8.89 7.44 -4.71
CA PRO A 62 -8.76 6.29 -3.83
C PRO A 62 -9.93 5.31 -4.00
N MET A 63 -9.71 4.05 -3.67
CA MET A 63 -10.76 3.04 -3.66
C MET A 63 -11.61 3.18 -2.40
N ASP A 64 -12.92 3.26 -2.56
CA ASP A 64 -13.86 3.17 -1.43
C ASP A 64 -13.99 1.71 -0.97
N VAL A 65 -13.69 1.48 0.30
CA VAL A 65 -13.80 0.18 0.98
C VAL A 65 -14.54 0.33 2.31
N THR A 66 -15.02 -0.77 2.86
CA THR A 66 -15.63 -0.80 4.19
C THR A 66 -14.71 -1.56 5.14
N LEU A 67 -14.26 -0.90 6.20
CA LEU A 67 -13.44 -1.47 7.26
C LEU A 67 -14.25 -1.46 8.56
N ASN A 68 -14.60 -2.63 9.08
CA ASN A 68 -15.41 -2.76 10.31
C ASN A 68 -16.70 -1.89 10.27
N ASP A 69 -17.43 -1.96 9.16
CA ASP A 69 -18.64 -1.18 8.89
C ASP A 69 -18.44 0.34 8.73
N GLU A 70 -17.18 0.81 8.68
CA GLU A 70 -16.83 2.20 8.41
C GLU A 70 -16.33 2.40 6.98
N HIS A 71 -16.88 3.40 6.27
CA HIS A 71 -16.39 3.78 4.95
C HIS A 71 -14.97 4.34 5.06
N SER A 72 -14.06 3.80 4.26
CA SER A 72 -12.65 4.16 4.24
C SER A 72 -12.16 4.27 2.81
N ALA A 73 -11.19 5.15 2.59
CA ALA A 73 -10.53 5.33 1.30
C ALA A 73 -9.14 4.68 1.36
N VAL A 74 -8.80 3.84 0.38
CA VAL A 74 -7.51 3.13 0.33
C VAL A 74 -6.84 3.27 -1.03
N TYR A 75 -5.52 3.41 -1.02
CA TYR A 75 -4.66 3.31 -2.19
C TYR A 75 -3.26 2.88 -1.75
N PHE A 76 -2.50 2.29 -2.67
CA PHE A 76 -1.06 2.06 -2.47
C PHE A 76 -0.26 3.14 -3.17
N SER A 77 0.86 3.53 -2.58
CA SER A 77 1.79 4.46 -3.19
C SER A 77 3.21 3.94 -3.11
N VAL A 78 3.99 4.29 -4.11
CA VAL A 78 5.45 4.20 -4.12
C VAL A 78 5.97 5.63 -4.25
N CYS A 79 7.07 5.97 -3.56
CA CYS A 79 7.69 7.29 -3.74
C CYS A 79 8.06 7.48 -5.23
N THR A 80 7.46 8.50 -5.83
CA THR A 80 7.83 9.06 -7.15
C THR A 80 8.77 10.23 -6.96
#